data_AF-A0A1S7FST5-F1
#
_entry.id   AF-A0A1S7FST5-F1
#
_cell.length_a   1.000
_cell.length_b   1.000
_cell.length_c   1.000
_cell.angle_alpha   90.00
_cell.angle_beta   90.00
_cell.angle_gamma   90.00
#
_symmetry.space_group_name_H-M   'P 1'
#
loop_
_entity.id
_entity.type
_entity.pdbx_description
1 polymer ?
#
loop_
_entity_poly.entity_id
_entity_poly.type
_entity_poly.pdbx_seq_one_letter_code
_entity_poly.pdbx_strand_id
1 'polypeptide(L)' 'MDSNMKILRKQLGWSQSRLAEESGVSRRTINYIENYKIKNPKKETMRAISNALKADVEKLFFDK' A
#
# COMPACT_ATOMS: atom_id res chain seq x y z
N MET A 1 4.71 13.89 4.58
CA MET A 1 4.85 12.59 5.26
C MET A 1 4.62 11.51 4.22
N ASP A 2 5.54 10.56 4.10
CA ASP A 2 5.35 9.35 3.28
C ASP A 2 4.61 8.32 4.14
N SER A 3 3.64 7.61 3.57
CA SER A 3 2.98 6.49 4.24
C SER A 3 3.94 5.31 4.44
N ASN A 4 3.72 4.50 5.48
CA ASN A 4 4.49 3.28 5.73
C ASN A 4 4.49 2.35 4.51
N MET A 5 3.36 2.25 3.83
CA MET A 5 3.23 1.58 2.53
C MET A 5 4.23 2.09 1.49
N LYS A 6 4.34 3.41 1.32
CA LYS A 6 5.27 4.03 0.36
C LYS A 6 6.72 3.79 0.73
N ILE A 7 7.04 3.79 2.01
CA ILE A 7 8.39 3.52 2.53
C ILE A 7 8.78 2.06 2.22
N LEU A 8 7.95 1.09 2.60
CA LEU A 8 8.18 -0.33 2.35
C LEU A 8 8.30 -0.64 0.85
N ARG A 9 7.40 -0.09 0.03
CA ARG A 9 7.48 -0.25 -1.42
C ARG A 9 8.82 0.25 -1.98
N LYS A 10 9.30 1.41 -1.52
CA LYS A 10 10.60 1.97 -1.94
C LYS A 10 11.77 1.12 -1.45
N GLN A 11 11.72 0.57 -0.23
CA GLN A 11 12.74 -0.34 0.29
C GLN A 11 12.87 -1.61 -0.56
N LEU A 12 11.76 -2.10 -1.13
CA LEU A 12 11.75 -3.21 -2.08
C LEU A 12 12.19 -2.81 -3.50
N GLY A 13 12.47 -1.53 -3.77
CA GLY A 13 12.79 -1.02 -5.10
C GLY A 13 11.61 -1.02 -6.07
N TRP A 14 10.37 -1.05 -5.55
CA TRP A 14 9.17 -1.19 -6.37
C TRP A 14 8.58 0.15 -6.80
N SER A 15 8.04 0.20 -8.02
CA SER A 15 7.20 1.31 -8.49
C SER A 15 5.75 1.14 -8.00
N GLN A 16 4.94 2.21 -8.05
CA GLN A 16 3.50 2.10 -7.77
C GLN A 16 2.79 1.13 -8.71
N SER A 17 3.26 1.02 -9.97
CA SER A 17 2.72 0.07 -10.95
C SER A 17 3.07 -1.36 -10.57
N ARG A 18 4.31 -1.62 -10.14
CA ARG A 18 4.70 -2.95 -9.68
C ARG A 18 3.87 -3.40 -8.49
N LEU A 19 3.66 -2.53 -7.50
CA LEU A 19 2.77 -2.87 -6.38
C LEU A 19 1.33 -3.09 -6.83
N ALA A 20 0.87 -2.41 -7.89
CA ALA A 20 -0.46 -2.61 -8.46
C ALA A 20 -0.60 -4.02 -9.03
N GLU A 21 0.40 -4.46 -9.77
CA GLU A 21 0.48 -5.80 -10.37
C GLU A 21 0.51 -6.88 -9.28
N GLU A 22 1.40 -6.73 -8.29
CA GLU A 22 1.56 -7.72 -7.21
C GLU A 22 0.34 -7.81 -6.28
N SER A 23 -0.35 -6.69 -6.03
CA SER A 23 -1.54 -6.66 -5.15
C SER A 23 -2.86 -6.83 -5.88
N GLY A 24 -2.90 -6.78 -7.21
CA GLY A 24 -4.14 -6.72 -8.00
C GLY A 24 -4.97 -5.45 -7.75
N VAL A 25 -4.42 -4.44 -7.07
CA VAL A 25 -5.08 -3.16 -6.78
C VAL A 25 -4.67 -2.15 -7.83
N SER A 26 -5.60 -1.31 -8.30
CA SER A 26 -5.26 -0.31 -9.31
C SER A 26 -4.13 0.64 -8.85
N ARG A 27 -3.22 0.99 -9.76
CA ARG A 27 -2.15 1.99 -9.51
C ARG A 27 -2.71 3.30 -8.94
N ARG A 28 -3.89 3.71 -9.39
CA ARG A 28 -4.59 4.92 -8.90
C ARG A 28 -4.97 4.78 -7.43
N THR A 29 -5.53 3.63 -7.03
CA THR A 29 -5.86 3.34 -5.64
C THR A 29 -4.61 3.34 -4.77
N ILE A 30 -3.52 2.70 -5.21
CA ILE A 30 -2.23 2.73 -4.52
C ILE A 30 -1.75 4.17 -4.32
N ASN A 31 -1.77 4.97 -5.39
CA ASN A 31 -1.37 6.38 -5.31
C ASN A 31 -2.23 7.17 -4.31
N TYR A 32 -3.55 6.93 -4.29
CA TYR A 32 -4.45 7.62 -3.36
C TYR A 32 -4.25 7.20 -1.91
N ILE A 33 -3.98 5.93 -1.66
CA ILE A 33 -3.62 5.44 -0.33
C ILE A 33 -2.30 6.08 0.11
N GLU A 34 -1.29 6.04 -0.75
CA GLU A 34 0.04 6.55 -0.42
C GLU A 34 0.08 8.05 -0.12
N ASN A 35 -0.86 8.81 -0.71
CA ASN A 35 -1.01 10.26 -0.53
C ASN A 35 -2.17 10.62 0.43
N TYR A 36 -2.65 9.67 1.24
CA TYR A 36 -3.72 9.88 2.24
C TYR A 36 -5.04 10.43 1.69
N LYS A 37 -5.28 10.28 0.39
CA LYS A 37 -6.57 10.60 -0.25
C LYS A 37 -7.62 9.54 0.06
N ILE A 38 -7.19 8.30 0.30
CA ILE A 38 -8.01 7.23 0.87
C ILE A 38 -7.39 6.87 2.22
N LYS A 39 -8.10 7.20 3.31
CA LYS A 39 -7.67 6.87 4.68
C LYS A 39 -8.17 5.50 5.14
N ASN A 40 -9.36 5.09 4.70
CA ASN A 40 -9.95 3.79 4.98
C ASN A 40 -10.22 3.03 3.68
N PRO A 41 -9.23 2.28 3.15
CA PRO A 41 -9.48 1.34 2.07
C PRO A 41 -10.38 0.19 2.54
N LYS A 42 -10.99 -0.55 1.60
CA LYS A 42 -11.73 -1.77 1.94
C LYS A 42 -10.78 -2.81 2.55
N LYS A 43 -11.30 -3.67 3.43
CA LYS A 43 -10.53 -4.76 4.06
C LYS A 43 -9.81 -5.64 3.03
N GLU A 44 -10.46 -5.91 1.90
CA GLU A 44 -9.88 -6.67 0.79
C GLU A 44 -8.66 -5.97 0.18
N THR A 45 -8.76 -4.66 -0.08
CA THR A 45 -7.64 -3.85 -0.57
C THR A 45 -6.47 -3.82 0.42
N MET A 46 -6.76 -3.66 1.71
CA MET A 46 -5.73 -3.67 2.75
C MET A 46 -5.00 -5.01 2.81
N ARG A 47 -5.74 -6.13 2.78
CA ARG A 47 -5.16 -7.48 2.75
C ARG A 47 -4.33 -7.73 1.49
N ALA A 48 -4.82 -7.33 0.32
CA ALA A 48 -4.11 -7.53 -0.93
C ALA A 48 -2.77 -6.78 -0.96
N ILE A 49 -2.75 -5.53 -0.50
CA ILE A 49 -1.52 -4.73 -0.38
C ILE A 49 -0.57 -5.30 0.67
N SER A 50 -1.10 -5.71 1.83
CA SER A 50 -0.35 -6.33 2.93
C SER A 50 0.35 -7.63 2.48
N ASN A 51 -0.38 -8.50 1.77
CA ASN A 51 0.17 -9.72 1.20
C ASN A 51 1.27 -9.43 0.17
N ALA A 52 1.06 -8.48 -0.73
CA ALA A 52 2.05 -8.10 -1.75
C ALA A 52 3.34 -7.54 -1.12
N LEU A 53 3.21 -6.71 -0.08
CA LEU A 53 4.36 -6.13 0.63
C LEU A 53 4.94 -7.04 1.72
N LYS A 54 4.36 -8.23 1.94
CA LYS A 54 4.71 -9.16 3.03
C LYS A 54 4.82 -8.45 4.39
N ALA A 55 3.90 -7.55 4.66
CA ALA A 55 3.90 -6.70 5.85
C ALA A 55 2.51 -6.71 6.49
N ASP A 56 2.45 -6.55 7.81
CA ASP A 56 1.19 -6.56 8.54
C ASP A 56 0.29 -5.35 8.18
N VAL A 57 -1.02 -5.56 8.13
CA VAL A 57 -2.02 -4.50 7.86
C VAL A 57 -1.92 -3.39 8.91
N GLU A 58 -1.70 -3.72 10.17
CA GLU A 58 -1.53 -2.75 11.26
C GLU A 58 -0.35 -1.82 10.97
N LYS A 59 0.79 -2.40 10.59
CA LYS A 59 2.01 -1.64 10.26
C LYS A 59 1.82 -0.70 9.06
N LEU A 60 1.03 -1.12 8.08
CA LEU A 60 0.85 -0.35 6.84
C LEU A 60 -0.16 0.79 6.96
N PHE A 61 -1.20 0.62 7.77
CA PHE A 61 -2.38 1.51 7.78
C PHE A 61 -2.68 2.15 9.14
N PHE A 62 -2.16 1.63 10.25
CA PHE A 62 -2.54 2.04 11.61
C PHE A 62 -1.36 2.48 12.49
N ASP A 63 -0.14 2.11 12.13
CA ASP A 63 1.09 2.52 12.82
C ASP A 63 1.40 4.02 12.54
N LYS A 64 1.49 4.83 13.60
CA LYS A 64 1.68 6.29 13.56
C LYS A 64 3.14 6.68 13.76
#